data_AF-A0A496TH99-F1
#
_entry.id   AF-A0A496TH99-F1
#
_cell.length_a   1.000
_cell.length_b   1.000
_cell.length_c   1.000
_cell.angle_alpha   90.00
_cell.angle_beta   90.00
_cell.angle_gamma   90.00
#
_symmetry.space_group_name_H-M   'P 1'
#
loop_
_entity.id
_entity.type
_entity.pdbx_description
1 polymer ?
#
loop_
_entity_poly.entity_id
_entity_poly.type
_entity_poly.pdbx_seq_one_letter_code
_entity_poly.pdbx_strand_id
1 'polypeptide(L)'
;MLSWAVWSWAQHPVSPRDTRQWLQQLDQKLEFLRELSKVFPTPKLLDVIHKIEYHRNLAVQANNKQEAVRQLQIAHKLADIAIKMALDGPVQRLRENLDELIRQVEKELQQHFNAEAERLLHKAKDNRKLAITAYKNQNYRKAVELFRVAIFLVQKTQTILKGHPTALTSTLDEEKANFKDLLQKAQRLLDGKRDVVERDLLRQALAQQQKAERSLARNDIKGAINHYRWATRLLLRIISMVEKAEQNMQQIAANELQLTRELLQAGEKDLSPSVSRIYKKAEQVYRDAEIAFQNRKYSQAAKKAQVARRLLHRSTQIGEISQQGFDKRLEDEIAAVRHLLESLR
;
A
#
# COMPACT_ATOMS: atom_id res chain seq x y z
N MET A 1 11.58 20.13 25.88
CA MET A 1 12.24 19.32 24.82
C MET A 1 12.23 17.87 25.28
N LEU A 2 11.42 17.01 24.67
CA LEU A 2 11.39 15.58 24.97
C LEU A 2 12.37 14.88 24.02
N SER A 3 13.30 14.11 24.56
CA SER A 3 14.28 13.34 23.79
C SER A 3 13.58 12.27 22.95
N TRP A 4 13.86 12.27 21.66
CA TRP A 4 13.26 11.42 20.65
C TRP A 4 14.03 10.10 20.57
N ALA A 5 13.41 9.02 21.02
CA ALA A 5 13.89 7.65 20.77
C ALA A 5 12.78 6.83 20.13
N VAL A 6 13.17 6.08 19.10
CA VAL A 6 12.40 5.22 18.21
C VAL A 6 11.75 4.07 18.96
N TRP A 7 10.42 3.92 18.92
CA TRP A 7 9.75 2.70 19.40
C TRP A 7 8.57 2.32 18.50
N SER A 8 8.87 1.63 17.41
CA SER A 8 7.87 0.97 16.55
C SER A 8 7.59 -0.43 17.11
N TRP A 9 6.38 -0.67 17.64
CA TRP A 9 5.90 -2.03 17.90
C TRP A 9 4.39 -2.11 17.65
N ALA A 10 4.03 -2.90 16.64
CA ALA A 10 2.67 -3.35 16.41
C ALA A 10 2.48 -4.71 17.07
N GLN A 11 1.59 -4.86 18.04
CA GLN A 11 1.02 -6.16 18.36
C GLN A 11 -0.49 -6.04 18.64
N HIS A 12 -1.24 -6.83 17.86
CA HIS A 12 -2.62 -7.23 18.10
C HIS A 12 -2.73 -7.99 19.43
N PRO A 13 -3.95 -8.13 19.99
CA PRO A 13 -4.18 -8.91 21.21
C PRO A 13 -4.07 -10.40 20.89
N VAL A 14 -2.85 -10.90 20.72
CA VAL A 14 -2.57 -12.34 20.70
C VAL A 14 -2.32 -12.71 22.15
N SER A 15 -3.22 -13.47 22.79
CA SER A 15 -2.98 -14.05 24.12
C SER A 15 -1.63 -14.77 24.10
N PRO A 16 -0.58 -14.25 24.76
CA PRO A 16 0.72 -14.88 24.65
C PRO A 16 0.67 -16.33 25.15
N ARG A 17 1.30 -17.25 24.41
CA ARG A 17 1.26 -18.70 24.71
C ARG A 17 1.97 -19.05 26.02
N ASP A 18 2.83 -18.15 26.51
CA ASP A 18 3.63 -18.33 27.72
C ASP A 18 3.44 -17.21 28.76
N THR A 19 3.36 -17.58 30.04
CA THR A 19 3.30 -16.66 31.20
C THR A 19 4.49 -15.69 31.25
N ARG A 20 5.66 -16.10 30.75
CA ARG A 20 6.84 -15.23 30.63
C ARG A 20 6.63 -14.07 29.65
N GLN A 21 5.97 -14.33 28.52
CA GLN A 21 5.64 -13.28 27.55
C GLN A 21 4.56 -12.34 28.09
N TRP A 22 3.58 -12.86 28.84
CA TRP A 22 2.59 -12.02 29.56
C TRP A 22 3.23 -11.09 30.58
N LEU A 23 4.21 -11.59 31.34
CA LEU A 23 4.99 -10.79 32.30
C LEU A 23 5.78 -9.70 31.59
N GLN A 24 6.50 -10.02 30.50
CA GLN A 24 7.24 -9.02 29.72
C GLN A 24 6.33 -7.92 29.16
N GLN A 25 5.15 -8.28 28.64
CA GLN A 25 4.18 -7.28 28.17
C GLN A 25 3.65 -6.40 29.32
N LEU A 26 3.45 -6.97 30.51
CA LEU A 26 3.02 -6.21 31.68
C LEU A 26 4.12 -5.23 32.15
N ASP A 27 5.37 -5.67 32.13
CA ASP A 27 6.53 -4.86 32.51
C ASP A 27 6.67 -3.63 31.62
N GLN A 28 6.50 -3.82 30.30
CA GLN A 28 6.49 -2.72 29.35
C GLN A 28 5.34 -1.73 29.59
N LYS A 29 4.14 -2.22 29.93
CA LYS A 29 3.00 -1.36 30.29
C LYS A 29 3.26 -0.58 31.59
N LEU A 30 3.86 -1.22 32.59
CA LEU A 30 4.23 -0.59 33.85
C LEU A 30 5.30 0.49 33.67
N GLU A 31 6.33 0.22 32.88
CA GLU A 31 7.37 1.20 32.55
C GLU A 31 6.75 2.43 31.87
N PHE A 32 5.89 2.22 30.88
CA PHE A 32 5.15 3.28 30.23
C PHE A 32 4.26 4.08 31.19
N LEU A 33 3.55 3.40 32.10
CA LEU A 33 2.73 4.06 33.13
C LEU A 33 3.56 4.88 34.12
N ARG A 34 4.76 4.41 34.48
CA ARG A 34 5.71 5.17 35.32
C ARG A 34 6.24 6.40 34.60
N GLU A 35 6.49 6.31 33.30
CA GLU A 35 6.84 7.50 32.50
C GLU A 35 5.68 8.49 32.44
N LEU A 36 4.46 8.00 32.21
CA LEU A 36 3.27 8.83 32.20
C LEU A 36 2.99 9.49 33.56
N SER A 37 3.23 8.80 34.68
CA SER A 37 3.00 9.37 36.01
C SER A 37 4.01 10.47 36.37
N LYS A 38 5.21 10.48 35.77
CA LYS A 38 6.15 11.60 35.89
C LYS A 38 5.65 12.86 35.18
N VAL A 39 4.96 12.68 34.06
CA VAL A 39 4.44 13.81 33.25
C VAL A 39 3.08 14.28 33.77
N PHE A 40 2.25 13.35 34.24
CA PHE A 40 0.89 13.60 34.74
C PHE A 40 0.69 12.95 36.11
N PRO A 41 1.33 13.49 37.18
CA PRO A 41 1.22 12.93 38.51
C PRO A 41 -0.21 13.13 39.03
N THR A 42 -0.95 12.04 39.15
CA THR A 42 -2.24 12.02 39.85
C THR A 42 -2.20 10.95 40.93
N PRO A 43 -2.67 11.22 42.16
CA PRO A 43 -2.67 10.24 43.24
C PRO A 43 -3.37 8.93 42.83
N LYS A 44 -4.48 9.05 42.10
CA LYS A 44 -5.22 7.91 41.54
C LYS A 44 -4.41 7.06 40.56
N LEU A 45 -3.54 7.65 39.73
CA LEU A 45 -2.70 6.89 38.80
C LEU A 45 -1.59 6.14 39.55
N LEU A 46 -0.98 6.79 40.54
CA LEU A 46 0.03 6.16 41.40
C LEU A 46 -0.55 4.98 42.20
N ASP A 47 -1.75 5.13 42.75
CA ASP A 47 -2.46 4.05 43.45
C ASP A 47 -2.73 2.84 42.54
N VAL A 48 -3.10 3.10 41.29
CA VAL A 48 -3.34 2.01 40.33
C VAL A 48 -2.03 1.36 39.90
N ILE A 49 -0.94 2.12 39.73
CA ILE A 49 0.40 1.56 39.46
C ILE A 49 0.84 0.63 40.60
N HIS A 50 0.72 1.06 41.86
CA HIS A 50 1.05 0.21 43.01
C HIS A 50 0.21 -1.07 43.05
N LYS A 51 -1.09 -1.01 42.69
CA LYS A 51 -1.95 -2.20 42.59
C LYS A 51 -1.51 -3.15 41.47
N ILE A 52 -1.08 -2.62 40.32
CA ILE A 52 -0.56 -3.44 39.22
C ILE A 52 0.74 -4.13 39.65
N GLU A 53 1.65 -3.42 40.32
CA GLU A 53 2.90 -3.98 40.85
C GLU A 53 2.66 -5.06 41.90
N TYR A 54 1.67 -4.86 42.77
CA TYR A 54 1.24 -5.87 43.73
C TYR A 54 0.79 -7.17 43.03
N HIS A 55 -0.12 -7.08 42.06
CA HIS A 55 -0.60 -8.26 41.32
C HIS A 55 0.50 -8.89 40.45
N ARG A 56 1.44 -8.10 39.91
CA ARG A 56 2.63 -8.61 39.23
C ARG A 56 3.50 -9.45 40.17
N ASN A 57 3.78 -8.96 41.37
CA ASN A 57 4.60 -9.68 42.34
C ASN A 57 3.94 -10.98 42.79
N LEU A 58 2.61 -10.98 43.01
CA LEU A 58 1.84 -12.19 43.27
C LEU A 58 1.92 -13.19 42.11
N ALA A 59 1.88 -12.72 40.86
CA ALA A 59 2.03 -13.58 39.69
C ALA A 59 3.41 -14.24 39.60
N VAL A 60 4.47 -13.53 40.00
CA VAL A 60 5.85 -14.06 40.01
C VAL A 60 6.05 -15.06 41.14
N GLN A 61 5.43 -14.84 42.29
CA GLN A 61 5.52 -15.71 43.48
C GLN A 61 4.54 -16.90 43.43
N ALA A 62 3.66 -16.97 42.43
CA ALA A 62 2.65 -18.01 42.34
C ALA A 62 3.27 -19.39 42.05
N ASN A 63 2.99 -20.35 42.94
CA ASN A 63 3.42 -21.75 42.78
C ASN A 63 2.66 -22.51 41.69
N ASN A 64 1.48 -22.02 41.26
CA ASN A 64 0.66 -22.65 40.23
C ASN A 64 0.50 -21.72 39.03
N LYS A 65 0.67 -22.28 37.82
CA LYS A 65 0.48 -21.58 36.53
C LYS A 65 -0.91 -20.94 36.40
N GLN A 66 -1.96 -21.55 36.94
CA GLN A 66 -3.31 -20.99 36.89
C GLN A 66 -3.43 -19.70 37.71
N GLU A 67 -2.84 -19.67 38.90
CA GLU A 67 -2.85 -18.49 39.76
C GLU A 67 -1.97 -17.38 39.17
N ALA A 68 -0.80 -17.74 38.63
CA ALA A 68 0.04 -16.80 37.89
C ALA A 68 -0.71 -16.13 36.72
N VAL A 69 -1.43 -16.90 35.91
CA VAL A 69 -2.23 -16.37 34.79
C VAL A 69 -3.37 -15.48 35.30
N ARG A 70 -4.07 -15.87 36.37
CA ARG A 70 -5.15 -15.07 36.96
C ARG A 70 -4.64 -13.71 37.44
N GLN A 71 -3.53 -13.69 38.17
CA GLN A 71 -2.93 -12.46 38.69
C GLN A 71 -2.43 -11.56 37.55
N LEU A 72 -1.85 -12.14 36.49
CA LEU A 72 -1.46 -11.38 35.29
C LEU A 72 -2.65 -10.80 34.53
N GLN A 73 -3.78 -11.53 34.44
CA GLN A 73 -5.00 -10.99 33.84
C GLN A 73 -5.54 -9.78 34.60
N ILE A 74 -5.53 -9.83 35.93
CA ILE A 74 -5.95 -8.70 36.77
C ILE A 74 -5.00 -7.52 36.54
N ALA A 75 -3.68 -7.76 36.60
CA ALA A 75 -2.67 -6.73 36.40
C ALA A 75 -2.76 -6.07 35.01
N HIS A 76 -2.97 -6.85 33.94
CA HIS A 76 -3.14 -6.31 32.58
C HIS A 76 -4.41 -5.48 32.44
N LYS A 77 -5.54 -5.92 33.01
CA LYS A 77 -6.79 -5.13 33.01
C LYS A 77 -6.61 -3.81 33.77
N LEU A 78 -5.96 -3.84 34.92
CA LEU A 78 -5.66 -2.63 35.70
C LEU A 78 -4.71 -1.70 34.93
N ALA A 79 -3.71 -2.25 34.24
CA ALA A 79 -2.82 -1.48 33.38
C ALA A 79 -3.57 -0.81 32.23
N ASP A 80 -4.50 -1.50 31.57
CA ASP A 80 -5.29 -0.92 30.47
C ASP A 80 -6.20 0.22 30.97
N ILE A 81 -6.81 0.06 32.15
CA ILE A 81 -7.61 1.11 32.80
C ILE A 81 -6.74 2.32 33.17
N ALA A 82 -5.55 2.08 33.73
CA ALA A 82 -4.60 3.13 34.10
C ALA A 82 -4.12 3.93 32.88
N ILE A 83 -3.80 3.24 31.79
CA ILE A 83 -3.37 3.84 30.53
C ILE A 83 -4.51 4.70 29.97
N LYS A 84 -5.75 4.18 29.97
CA LYS A 84 -6.92 4.96 29.55
C LYS A 84 -7.09 6.22 30.39
N MET A 85 -7.09 6.09 31.73
CA MET A 85 -7.24 7.23 32.65
C MET A 85 -6.18 8.32 32.41
N ALA A 86 -4.92 7.92 32.21
CA ALA A 86 -3.82 8.85 32.00
C ALA A 86 -3.87 9.54 30.63
N LEU A 87 -4.37 8.85 29.60
CA LEU A 87 -4.29 9.31 28.21
C LEU A 87 -5.59 9.86 27.63
N ASP A 88 -6.77 9.60 28.22
CA ASP A 88 -8.06 10.03 27.66
C ASP A 88 -8.10 11.56 27.46
N GLY A 89 -7.79 12.32 28.52
CA GLY A 89 -7.76 13.78 28.46
C GLY A 89 -6.74 14.32 27.44
N PRO A 90 -5.45 13.94 27.53
CA PRO A 90 -4.43 14.37 26.58
C PRO A 90 -4.73 14.00 25.12
N VAL A 91 -5.25 12.80 24.85
CA VAL A 91 -5.60 12.36 23.48
C VAL A 91 -6.76 13.17 22.94
N GLN A 92 -7.76 13.48 23.76
CA GLN A 92 -8.88 14.30 23.35
C GLN A 92 -8.46 15.72 23.01
N ARG A 93 -7.59 16.34 23.82
CA ARG A 93 -6.98 17.65 23.51
C ARG A 93 -6.15 17.61 22.23
N LEU A 94 -5.39 16.55 22.00
CA LEU A 94 -4.62 16.38 20.75
C LEU A 94 -5.54 16.29 19.52
N ARG A 95 -6.66 15.59 19.64
CA ARG A 95 -7.67 15.51 18.59
C ARG A 95 -8.30 16.86 18.31
N GLU A 96 -8.74 17.58 19.34
CA GLU A 96 -9.35 18.90 19.22
C GLU A 96 -8.39 19.91 18.58
N ASN A 97 -7.13 19.94 19.04
CA ASN A 97 -6.09 20.77 18.46
C ASN A 97 -5.83 20.42 16.98
N LEU A 98 -5.74 19.14 16.64
CA LEU A 98 -5.56 18.70 15.26
C LEU A 98 -6.75 19.09 14.37
N ASP A 99 -7.98 18.97 14.87
CA ASP A 99 -9.19 19.35 14.13
C ASP A 99 -9.19 20.85 13.82
N GLU A 100 -8.81 21.67 14.80
CA GLU A 100 -8.70 23.12 14.63
C GLU A 100 -7.58 23.49 13.64
N LEU A 101 -6.40 22.88 13.75
CA LEU A 101 -5.29 23.12 12.82
C LEU A 101 -5.64 22.70 11.38
N ILE A 102 -6.31 21.57 11.20
CA ILE A 102 -6.80 21.13 9.88
C ILE A 102 -7.76 22.17 9.31
N ARG A 103 -8.72 22.65 10.12
CA ARG A 103 -9.70 23.65 9.68
C ARG A 103 -9.05 24.96 9.26
N GLN A 104 -8.05 25.43 10.00
CA GLN A 104 -7.29 26.63 9.66
C GLN A 104 -6.55 26.48 8.33
N VAL A 105 -5.86 25.36 8.16
CA VAL A 105 -5.11 25.03 6.94
C VAL A 105 -6.02 24.84 5.72
N GLU A 106 -7.19 24.23 5.89
CA GLU A 106 -8.20 24.11 4.83
C GLU A 106 -8.68 25.47 4.34
N LYS A 107 -8.93 26.40 5.27
CA LYS A 107 -9.34 27.77 4.94
C LYS A 107 -8.22 28.51 4.19
N GLU A 108 -6.97 28.36 4.63
CA GLU A 108 -5.81 28.93 3.95
C GLU A 108 -5.60 28.31 2.55
N LEU A 109 -5.78 26.99 2.38
CA LEU A 109 -5.69 26.31 1.09
C LEU A 109 -6.78 26.71 0.10
N GLN A 110 -8.00 26.99 0.60
CA GLN A 110 -9.08 27.50 -0.23
C GLN A 110 -8.75 28.89 -0.80
N GLN A 111 -8.01 29.70 -0.05
CA GLN A 111 -7.57 31.04 -0.46
C GLN A 111 -6.30 30.99 -1.33
N HIS A 112 -5.36 30.11 -0.98
CA HIS A 112 -4.05 29.97 -1.62
C HIS A 112 -3.76 28.50 -1.92
N PHE A 113 -4.17 28.05 -3.10
CA PHE A 113 -3.94 26.67 -3.51
C PHE A 113 -2.43 26.37 -3.65
N ASN A 114 -1.95 25.36 -2.92
CA ASN A 114 -0.63 24.78 -3.07
C ASN A 114 -0.75 23.23 -3.05
N ALA A 115 -0.28 22.58 -4.12
CA ALA A 115 -0.46 21.14 -4.31
C ALA A 115 0.36 20.28 -3.34
N GLU A 116 1.52 20.77 -2.89
CA GLU A 116 2.31 20.08 -1.87
C GLU A 116 1.63 20.18 -0.51
N ALA A 117 1.14 21.37 -0.18
CA ALA A 117 0.35 21.62 1.03
C ALA A 117 -0.93 20.75 1.07
N GLU A 118 -1.66 20.66 -0.04
CA GLU A 118 -2.86 19.83 -0.16
C GLU A 118 -2.54 18.33 0.00
N ARG A 119 -1.46 17.84 -0.61
CA ARG A 119 -0.99 16.44 -0.44
C ARG A 119 -0.65 16.13 1.01
N LEU A 120 0.05 17.04 1.69
CA LEU A 120 0.42 16.88 3.10
C LEU A 120 -0.81 16.93 4.01
N LEU A 121 -1.76 17.82 3.73
CA LEU A 121 -3.03 17.88 4.45
C LEU A 121 -3.83 16.58 4.30
N HIS A 122 -3.89 16.00 3.10
CA HIS A 122 -4.55 14.71 2.89
C HIS A 122 -3.91 13.59 3.73
N LYS A 123 -2.58 13.49 3.71
CA LYS A 123 -1.84 12.53 4.55
C LYS A 123 -2.11 12.75 6.04
N ALA A 124 -2.22 14.00 6.49
CA ALA A 124 -2.56 14.32 7.88
C ALA A 124 -3.97 13.84 8.25
N LYS A 125 -4.96 14.05 7.36
CA LYS A 125 -6.34 13.58 7.55
C LYS A 125 -6.45 12.05 7.60
N ASP A 126 -5.65 11.34 6.81
CA ASP A 126 -5.62 9.87 6.85
C ASP A 126 -5.01 9.36 8.16
N ASN A 127 -3.90 9.96 8.61
CA ASN A 127 -3.32 9.65 9.92
C ASN A 127 -4.29 9.96 11.07
N ARG A 128 -5.06 11.05 10.98
CA ARG A 128 -6.13 11.36 11.93
C ARG A 128 -7.19 10.26 11.98
N LYS A 129 -7.67 9.77 10.83
CA LYS A 129 -8.65 8.67 10.78
C LYS A 129 -8.10 7.41 11.44
N LEU A 130 -6.84 7.07 11.14
CA LEU A 130 -6.15 5.94 11.76
C LEU A 130 -5.95 6.14 13.28
N ALA A 131 -5.71 7.36 13.73
CA ALA A 131 -5.58 7.68 15.15
C ALA A 131 -6.91 7.48 15.89
N ILE A 132 -8.03 7.91 15.29
CA ILE A 132 -9.38 7.73 15.86
C ILE A 132 -9.75 6.24 15.92
N THR A 133 -9.44 5.44 14.89
CA THR A 133 -9.70 4.00 14.93
C THR A 133 -8.83 3.30 15.96
N ALA A 134 -7.54 3.65 16.07
CA ALA A 134 -6.66 3.14 17.11
C ALA A 134 -7.17 3.47 18.52
N TYR A 135 -7.67 4.69 18.72
CA TYR A 135 -8.25 5.13 19.99
C TYR A 135 -9.54 4.36 20.33
N LYS A 136 -10.46 4.19 19.37
CA LYS A 136 -11.68 3.36 19.55
C LYS A 136 -11.35 1.91 19.90
N ASN A 137 -10.27 1.38 19.32
CA ASN A 137 -9.77 0.04 19.58
C ASN A 137 -8.91 -0.05 20.87
N GLN A 138 -8.96 0.97 21.74
CA GLN A 138 -8.23 1.04 23.01
C GLN A 138 -6.70 0.97 22.88
N ASN A 139 -6.16 1.20 21.68
CA ASN A 139 -4.73 1.27 21.44
C ASN A 139 -4.26 2.73 21.57
N TYR A 140 -4.26 3.23 22.81
CA TYR A 140 -4.00 4.63 23.12
C TYR A 140 -2.59 5.08 22.72
N ARG A 141 -1.58 4.23 22.85
CA ARG A 141 -0.20 4.54 22.44
C ARG A 141 -0.11 4.81 20.94
N LYS A 142 -0.63 3.90 20.12
CA LYS A 142 -0.67 4.06 18.66
C LYS A 142 -1.50 5.27 18.25
N ALA A 143 -2.61 5.54 18.96
CA ALA A 143 -3.41 6.73 18.72
C ALA A 143 -2.61 8.03 18.93
N VAL A 144 -1.88 8.15 20.05
CA VAL A 144 -1.03 9.32 20.35
C VAL A 144 0.02 9.53 19.26
N GLU A 145 0.71 8.47 18.83
CA GLU A 145 1.72 8.55 17.76
C GLU A 145 1.12 9.06 16.44
N LEU A 146 -0.02 8.48 16.02
CA LEU A 146 -0.71 8.89 14.79
C LEU A 146 -1.22 10.33 14.87
N PHE A 147 -1.72 10.77 16.03
CA PHE A 147 -2.10 12.18 16.24
C PHE A 147 -0.89 13.12 16.14
N ARG A 148 0.27 12.75 16.71
CA ARG A 148 1.50 13.55 16.59
C ARG A 148 1.99 13.67 15.16
N VAL A 149 1.98 12.56 14.41
CA VAL A 149 2.35 12.56 12.98
C VAL A 149 1.39 13.45 12.19
N ALA A 150 0.08 13.36 12.46
CA ALA A 150 -0.90 14.21 11.81
C ALA A 150 -0.66 15.71 12.12
N ILE A 151 -0.43 16.07 13.40
CA ILE A 151 -0.13 17.46 13.79
C ILE A 151 1.13 17.96 13.09
N PHE A 152 2.21 17.17 13.06
CA PHE A 152 3.45 17.54 12.39
C PHE A 152 3.23 17.80 10.90
N LEU A 153 2.46 16.94 10.22
CA LEU A 153 2.13 17.12 8.81
C LEU A 153 1.31 18.40 8.58
N VAL A 154 0.33 18.71 9.45
CA VAL A 154 -0.46 19.94 9.34
C VAL A 154 0.39 21.18 9.60
N GLN A 155 1.29 21.15 10.58
CA GLN A 155 2.24 22.26 10.83
C GLN A 155 3.16 22.48 9.63
N LYS A 156 3.67 21.41 9.01
CA LYS A 156 4.43 21.50 7.77
C LYS A 156 3.59 22.12 6.64
N THR A 157 2.32 21.74 6.54
CA THR A 157 1.39 22.37 5.60
C THR A 157 1.24 23.88 5.88
N GLN A 158 1.08 24.28 7.14
CA GLN A 158 1.03 25.70 7.52
C GLN A 158 2.30 26.44 7.13
N THR A 159 3.49 25.85 7.33
CA THR A 159 4.74 26.53 6.92
C THR A 159 4.84 26.75 5.41
N ILE A 160 4.29 25.83 4.61
CA ILE A 160 4.24 25.96 3.16
C ILE A 160 3.22 27.02 2.74
N LEU A 161 2.06 27.09 3.41
CA LEU A 161 1.00 28.05 3.10
C LEU A 161 1.32 29.47 3.59
N LYS A 162 1.99 29.59 4.74
CA LYS A 162 2.49 30.86 5.30
C LYS A 162 3.76 31.36 4.62
N GLY A 163 4.13 30.79 3.47
CA GLY A 163 5.40 31.05 2.78
C GLY A 163 5.86 32.48 2.95
N HIS A 164 7.11 32.67 3.40
CA HIS A 164 7.74 33.99 3.34
C HIS A 164 7.43 34.62 1.98
N PRO A 165 7.04 35.90 1.92
CA PRO A 165 6.61 36.55 0.69
C PRO A 165 7.79 36.57 -0.29
N THR A 166 7.96 35.49 -1.04
CA THR A 166 8.83 35.42 -2.19
C THR A 166 8.19 36.30 -3.25
N ALA A 167 8.98 37.19 -3.84
CA ALA A 167 8.52 38.12 -4.85
C ALA A 167 7.70 37.36 -5.93
N LEU A 168 6.68 38.01 -6.49
CA LEU A 168 5.86 37.43 -7.58
C LEU A 168 6.72 36.92 -8.76
N THR A 169 7.93 37.43 -8.90
CA THR A 169 8.95 36.98 -9.85
C THR A 169 9.57 35.63 -9.47
N SER A 170 9.96 35.41 -8.20
CA SER A 170 10.56 34.12 -7.79
C SER A 170 9.54 32.98 -7.79
N THR A 171 8.27 33.27 -7.46
CA THR A 171 7.18 32.28 -7.59
C THR A 171 6.87 31.94 -9.04
N LEU A 172 6.98 32.89 -9.96
CA LEU A 172 6.87 32.63 -11.40
C LEU A 172 8.01 31.73 -11.89
N ASP A 173 9.24 31.95 -11.43
CA ASP A 173 10.40 31.16 -11.84
C ASP A 173 10.32 29.70 -11.34
N GLU A 174 9.84 29.50 -10.11
CA GLU A 174 9.55 28.17 -9.56
C GLU A 174 8.47 27.43 -10.38
N GLU A 175 7.37 28.11 -10.73
CA GLU A 175 6.28 27.50 -11.50
C GLU A 175 6.72 27.17 -12.94
N LYS A 176 7.58 27.99 -13.54
CA LYS A 176 8.22 27.70 -14.84
C LYS A 176 9.13 26.48 -14.75
N ALA A 177 9.95 26.37 -13.71
CA ALA A 177 10.83 25.23 -13.49
C ALA A 177 10.02 23.93 -13.28
N ASN A 178 9.01 23.98 -12.40
CA ASN A 178 8.12 22.85 -12.14
C ASN A 178 7.40 22.38 -13.41
N PHE A 179 6.86 23.31 -14.20
CA PHE A 179 6.22 23.00 -15.47
C PHE A 179 7.19 22.31 -16.43
N LYS A 180 8.42 22.84 -16.58
CA LYS A 180 9.44 22.29 -17.48
C LYS A 180 9.81 20.86 -17.12
N ASP A 181 10.07 20.59 -15.83
CA ASP A 181 10.45 19.26 -15.36
C ASP A 181 9.32 18.24 -15.55
N LEU A 182 8.09 18.64 -15.23
CA LEU A 182 6.91 17.78 -15.41
C LEU A 182 6.56 17.57 -16.88
N LEU A 183 6.80 18.55 -17.75
CA LEU A 183 6.60 18.44 -19.19
C LEU A 183 7.56 17.40 -19.76
N GLN A 184 8.84 17.47 -19.41
CA GLN A 184 9.83 16.49 -19.83
C GLN A 184 9.46 15.09 -19.33
N LYS A 185 9.05 14.96 -18.06
CA LYS A 185 8.61 13.67 -17.50
C LYS A 185 7.37 13.13 -18.23
N ALA A 186 6.37 13.95 -18.50
CA ALA A 186 5.15 13.56 -19.20
C ALA A 186 5.43 13.15 -20.65
N GLN A 187 6.28 13.89 -21.38
CA GLN A 187 6.69 13.55 -22.74
C GLN A 187 7.40 12.19 -22.79
N ARG A 188 8.38 11.95 -21.90
CA ARG A 188 9.06 10.66 -21.80
C ARG A 188 8.11 9.49 -21.49
N LEU A 189 7.09 9.73 -20.68
CA LEU A 189 6.10 8.70 -20.34
C LEU A 189 5.12 8.40 -21.49
N LEU A 190 4.94 9.35 -22.40
CA LEU A 190 4.08 9.24 -23.58
C LEU A 190 4.84 8.82 -24.84
N ASP A 191 6.16 8.89 -24.83
CA ASP A 191 7.00 8.40 -25.92
C ASP A 191 6.73 6.91 -26.18
N GLY A 192 6.31 6.60 -27.41
CA GLY A 192 5.93 5.25 -27.83
C GLY A 192 4.51 4.81 -27.45
N LYS A 193 3.74 5.58 -26.67
CA LYS A 193 2.32 5.29 -26.34
C LYS A 193 1.39 6.02 -27.32
N ARG A 194 0.37 5.33 -27.84
CA ARG A 194 -0.58 5.85 -28.86
C ARG A 194 -1.89 6.39 -28.28
N ASP A 195 -1.99 6.54 -26.96
CA ASP A 195 -3.24 6.90 -26.32
C ASP A 195 -3.64 8.35 -26.63
N VAL A 196 -4.89 8.53 -27.08
CA VAL A 196 -5.41 9.79 -27.63
C VAL A 196 -5.68 10.80 -26.51
N VAL A 197 -6.20 10.34 -25.36
CA VAL A 197 -6.66 11.19 -24.26
C VAL A 197 -5.49 11.90 -23.57
N GLU A 198 -4.40 11.19 -23.27
CA GLU A 198 -3.21 11.74 -22.63
C GLU A 198 -2.47 12.71 -23.53
N ARG A 199 -2.48 12.48 -24.86
CA ARG A 199 -1.93 13.40 -25.85
C ARG A 199 -2.77 14.68 -25.99
N ASP A 200 -4.09 14.57 -25.90
CA ASP A 200 -4.96 15.75 -25.90
C ASP A 200 -4.80 16.57 -24.61
N LEU A 201 -4.64 15.92 -23.45
CA LEU A 201 -4.28 16.61 -22.20
C LEU A 201 -2.91 17.31 -22.31
N LEU A 202 -1.93 16.71 -22.98
CA LEU A 202 -0.63 17.33 -23.23
C LEU A 202 -0.77 18.58 -24.09
N ARG A 203 -1.59 18.52 -25.15
CA ARG A 203 -1.91 19.70 -25.99
C ARG A 203 -2.58 20.80 -25.18
N GLN A 204 -3.52 20.47 -24.30
CA GLN A 204 -4.15 21.43 -23.41
C GLN A 204 -3.16 22.08 -22.43
N ALA A 205 -2.20 21.31 -21.89
CA ALA A 205 -1.15 21.83 -21.03
C ALA A 205 -0.25 22.84 -21.77
N LEU A 206 0.15 22.53 -23.01
CA LEU A 206 0.92 23.45 -23.86
C LEU A 206 0.12 24.71 -24.24
N ALA A 207 -1.19 24.59 -24.48
CA ALA A 207 -2.04 25.75 -24.72
C ALA A 207 -2.14 26.67 -23.49
N GLN A 208 -2.11 26.12 -22.27
CA GLN A 208 -2.06 26.91 -21.04
C GLN A 208 -0.70 27.60 -20.85
N GLN A 209 0.41 26.95 -21.22
CA GLN A 209 1.72 27.61 -21.26
C GLN A 209 1.70 28.84 -22.19
N GLN A 210 1.16 28.71 -23.40
CA GLN A 210 1.06 29.84 -24.33
C GLN A 210 0.21 30.99 -23.77
N LYS A 211 -0.84 30.69 -23.00
CA LYS A 211 -1.63 31.71 -22.29
C LYS A 211 -0.82 32.37 -21.18
N ALA A 212 -0.01 31.61 -20.44
CA ALA A 212 0.89 32.14 -19.43
C ALA A 212 1.90 33.13 -20.01
N GLU A 213 2.52 32.77 -21.14
CA GLU A 213 3.48 33.62 -21.85
C GLU A 213 2.84 34.91 -22.37
N ARG A 214 1.59 34.85 -22.84
CA ARG A 214 0.81 36.04 -23.22
C ARG A 214 0.47 36.94 -22.03
N SER A 215 0.17 36.37 -20.86
CA SER A 215 -0.02 37.16 -19.63
C SER A 215 1.27 37.84 -19.19
N LEU A 216 2.43 37.17 -19.32
CA LEU A 216 3.73 37.78 -19.06
C LEU A 216 4.04 38.94 -20.01
N ALA A 217 3.73 38.78 -21.31
CA ALA A 217 3.90 39.86 -22.29
C ALA A 217 3.05 41.10 -21.97
N ARG A 218 1.96 40.94 -21.21
CA ARG A 218 1.08 42.01 -20.72
C ARG A 218 1.44 42.49 -19.31
N ASN A 219 2.57 42.04 -18.76
CA ASN A 219 3.02 42.29 -17.40
C ASN A 219 2.07 41.80 -16.29
N ASP A 220 1.17 40.86 -16.61
CA ASP A 220 0.27 40.22 -15.64
C ASP A 220 0.91 38.95 -15.08
N ILE A 221 1.78 39.16 -14.09
CA ILE A 221 2.54 38.08 -13.43
C ILE A 221 1.61 37.10 -12.69
N LYS A 222 0.51 37.60 -12.10
CA LYS A 222 -0.46 36.76 -11.39
C LYS A 222 -1.24 35.86 -12.36
N GLY A 223 -1.68 36.41 -13.50
CA GLY A 223 -2.31 35.63 -14.57
C GLY A 223 -1.38 34.56 -15.12
N ALA A 224 -0.10 34.90 -15.31
CA ALA A 224 0.91 33.94 -15.78
C ALA A 224 1.13 32.77 -14.81
N ILE A 225 1.28 33.06 -13.51
CA ILE A 225 1.41 32.03 -12.46
C ILE A 225 0.20 31.08 -12.49
N ASN A 226 -1.01 31.62 -12.61
CA ASN A 226 -2.22 30.80 -12.65
C ASN A 226 -2.24 29.88 -13.87
N HIS A 227 -1.88 30.38 -15.05
CA HIS A 227 -1.82 29.56 -16.27
C HIS A 227 -0.74 28.46 -16.19
N TYR A 228 0.44 28.74 -15.62
CA TYR A 228 1.45 27.70 -15.37
C TYR A 228 0.96 26.64 -14.38
N ARG A 229 0.26 27.01 -13.31
CA ARG A 229 -0.34 26.06 -12.36
C ARG A 229 -1.37 25.15 -13.02
N TRP A 230 -2.22 25.71 -13.89
CA TRP A 230 -3.18 24.93 -14.67
C TRP A 230 -2.49 23.93 -15.60
N ALA A 231 -1.43 24.36 -16.29
CA ALA A 231 -0.63 23.49 -17.13
C ALA A 231 0.02 22.35 -16.32
N THR A 232 0.60 22.67 -15.15
CA THR A 232 1.21 21.71 -14.22
C THR A 232 0.21 20.66 -13.72
N ARG A 233 -1.05 21.04 -13.40
CA ARG A 233 -2.09 20.09 -13.00
C ARG A 233 -2.43 19.08 -14.10
N LEU A 234 -2.50 19.54 -15.35
CA LEU A 234 -2.75 18.66 -16.50
C LEU A 234 -1.60 17.67 -16.70
N LEU A 235 -0.36 18.11 -16.56
CA LEU A 235 0.82 17.24 -16.64
C LEU A 235 0.85 16.19 -15.51
N LEU A 236 0.54 16.58 -14.27
CA LEU A 236 0.43 15.64 -13.16
C LEU A 236 -0.70 14.62 -13.37
N ARG A 237 -1.82 15.05 -13.99
CA ARG A 237 -2.92 14.15 -14.34
C ARG A 237 -2.46 13.09 -15.34
N ILE A 238 -1.75 13.48 -16.41
CA ILE A 238 -1.16 12.56 -17.38
C ILE A 238 -0.26 11.53 -16.68
N ILE A 239 0.68 12.00 -15.85
CA ILE A 239 1.61 11.14 -15.11
C ILE A 239 0.83 10.14 -14.24
N SER A 240 -0.18 10.60 -13.50
CA SER A 240 -0.98 9.74 -12.63
C SER A 240 -1.80 8.70 -13.39
N MET A 241 -2.30 9.04 -14.58
CA MET A 241 -3.06 8.12 -15.43
C MET A 241 -2.15 7.03 -15.98
N VAL A 242 -0.95 7.41 -16.44
CA VAL A 242 0.06 6.48 -16.93
C VAL A 242 0.56 5.55 -15.81
N GLU A 243 0.87 6.09 -14.63
CA GLU A 243 1.33 5.28 -13.49
C GLU A 243 0.26 4.29 -13.01
N LYS A 244 -1.02 4.70 -12.99
CA LYS A 244 -2.15 3.80 -12.66
C LYS A 244 -2.35 2.71 -13.72
N ALA A 245 -2.23 3.05 -15.00
CA ALA A 245 -2.30 2.06 -16.08
C ALA A 245 -1.16 1.03 -15.96
N GLU A 246 0.05 1.46 -15.59
CA GLU A 246 1.18 0.56 -15.36
C GLU A 246 0.99 -0.33 -14.12
N GLN A 247 0.46 0.20 -13.03
CA GLN A 247 0.14 -0.59 -11.83
C GLN A 247 -0.93 -1.66 -12.10
N ASN A 248 -1.98 -1.30 -12.84
CA ASN A 248 -3.01 -2.26 -13.25
C ASN A 248 -2.41 -3.34 -14.17
N MET A 249 -1.53 -2.96 -15.12
CA MET A 249 -0.86 -3.92 -16.00
C MET A 249 0.14 -4.81 -15.27
N GLN A 250 0.80 -4.31 -14.22
CA GLN A 250 1.65 -5.12 -13.35
C GLN A 250 0.84 -6.18 -12.62
N GLN A 251 -0.32 -5.82 -12.07
CA GLN A 251 -1.22 -6.78 -11.41
C GLN A 251 -1.75 -7.83 -12.39
N ILE A 252 -2.19 -7.41 -13.59
CA ILE A 252 -2.64 -8.33 -14.64
C ILE A 252 -1.51 -9.29 -15.04
N ALA A 253 -0.29 -8.79 -15.27
CA ALA A 253 0.85 -9.62 -15.62
C ALA A 253 1.25 -10.59 -14.49
N ALA A 254 1.17 -10.16 -13.24
CA ALA A 254 1.42 -11.01 -12.07
C ALA A 254 0.40 -12.15 -11.97
N ASN A 255 -0.89 -11.83 -12.13
CA ASN A 255 -1.97 -12.81 -12.12
C ASN A 255 -1.82 -13.82 -13.26
N GLU A 256 -1.50 -13.36 -14.48
CA GLU A 256 -1.26 -14.23 -15.64
C GLU A 256 -0.05 -15.15 -15.44
N LEU A 257 1.03 -14.64 -14.84
CA LEU A 257 2.21 -15.45 -14.50
C LEU A 257 1.91 -16.49 -13.41
N GLN A 258 1.12 -16.11 -12.40
CA GLN A 258 0.74 -17.03 -11.33
C GLN A 258 -0.13 -18.17 -11.90
N LEU A 259 -1.19 -17.85 -12.64
CA LEU A 259 -2.06 -18.85 -13.27
C LEU A 259 -1.28 -19.79 -14.20
N THR A 260 -0.34 -19.24 -14.98
CA THR A 260 0.47 -20.05 -15.89
C THR A 260 1.47 -20.95 -15.13
N ARG A 261 2.00 -20.49 -13.98
CA ARG A 261 2.88 -21.27 -13.10
C ARG A 261 2.15 -22.45 -12.50
N GLU A 262 0.94 -22.23 -12.00
CA GLU A 262 0.11 -23.27 -11.40
C GLU A 262 -0.20 -24.38 -12.43
N LEU A 263 -0.48 -24.01 -13.69
CA LEU A 263 -0.69 -24.96 -14.78
C LEU A 263 0.57 -25.73 -15.18
N LEU A 264 1.75 -25.09 -15.14
CA LEU A 264 3.02 -25.79 -15.32
C LEU A 264 3.24 -26.80 -14.18
N GLN A 265 3.05 -26.39 -12.92
CA GLN A 265 3.23 -27.27 -11.77
C GLN A 265 2.25 -28.45 -11.75
N ALA A 266 1.05 -28.27 -12.31
CA ALA A 266 0.04 -29.32 -12.45
C ALA A 266 0.29 -30.29 -13.64
N GLY A 267 1.24 -30.00 -14.52
CA GLY A 267 1.55 -30.86 -15.68
C GLY A 267 2.11 -32.22 -15.28
N GLU A 268 1.57 -33.30 -15.86
CA GLU A 268 1.91 -34.68 -15.55
C GLU A 268 3.37 -35.06 -15.90
N LYS A 269 3.93 -36.03 -15.18
CA LYS A 269 5.32 -36.49 -15.32
C LYS A 269 5.53 -37.50 -16.47
N ASP A 270 4.47 -38.06 -17.04
CA ASP A 270 4.52 -39.09 -18.10
C ASP A 270 3.84 -38.61 -19.39
N LEU A 271 4.44 -37.60 -20.03
CA LEU A 271 3.91 -37.01 -21.27
C LEU A 271 4.46 -37.74 -22.50
N SER A 272 3.60 -38.02 -23.48
CA SER A 272 4.03 -38.56 -24.77
C SER A 272 5.01 -37.60 -25.48
N PRO A 273 5.88 -38.10 -26.40
CA PRO A 273 6.94 -37.29 -27.01
C PRO A 273 6.46 -36.00 -27.71
N SER A 274 5.27 -36.01 -28.30
CA SER A 274 4.65 -34.85 -28.97
C SER A 274 4.15 -33.81 -27.95
N VAL A 275 3.51 -34.27 -26.87
CA VAL A 275 3.01 -33.45 -25.76
C VAL A 275 4.18 -32.84 -24.97
N SER A 276 5.24 -33.62 -24.75
CA SER A 276 6.48 -33.17 -24.09
C SER A 276 7.15 -32.00 -24.83
N ARG A 277 7.15 -31.99 -26.18
CA ARG A 277 7.71 -30.88 -26.98
C ARG A 277 6.91 -29.58 -26.80
N ILE A 278 5.58 -29.66 -26.83
CA ILE A 278 4.69 -28.49 -26.66
C ILE A 278 4.82 -27.95 -25.23
N TYR A 279 4.88 -28.84 -24.26
CA TYR A 279 5.05 -28.49 -22.85
C TYR A 279 6.40 -27.80 -22.59
N LYS A 280 7.51 -28.34 -23.09
CA LYS A 280 8.84 -27.67 -23.02
C LYS A 280 8.84 -26.30 -23.71
N LYS A 281 8.10 -26.15 -24.81
CA LYS A 281 7.97 -24.86 -25.48
C LYS A 281 7.17 -23.85 -24.66
N ALA A 282 6.10 -24.31 -24.00
CA ALA A 282 5.33 -23.49 -23.07
C ALA A 282 6.17 -23.03 -21.88
N GLU A 283 7.00 -23.93 -21.32
CA GLU A 283 7.92 -23.61 -20.23
C GLU A 283 8.96 -22.54 -20.64
N GLN A 284 9.53 -22.66 -21.84
CA GLN A 284 10.46 -21.65 -22.38
C GLN A 284 9.78 -20.28 -22.51
N VAL A 285 8.57 -20.23 -23.08
CA VAL A 285 7.81 -18.98 -23.26
C VAL A 285 7.40 -18.38 -21.90
N TYR A 286 7.14 -19.23 -20.90
CA TYR A 286 6.88 -18.80 -19.52
C TYR A 286 8.11 -18.15 -18.88
N ARG A 287 9.30 -18.77 -18.98
CA ARG A 287 10.56 -18.16 -18.49
C ARG A 287 10.83 -16.80 -19.16
N ASP A 288 10.57 -16.71 -20.46
CA ASP A 288 10.65 -15.44 -21.20
C ASP A 288 9.64 -14.38 -20.72
N ALA A 289 8.50 -14.81 -20.16
CA ALA A 289 7.50 -13.94 -19.55
C ALA A 289 7.97 -13.44 -18.16
N GLU A 290 8.60 -14.30 -17.36
CA GLU A 290 9.19 -13.93 -16.07
C GLU A 290 10.34 -12.92 -16.25
N ILE A 291 11.20 -13.15 -17.22
CA ILE A 291 12.28 -12.20 -17.58
C ILE A 291 11.69 -10.86 -18.03
N ALA A 292 10.61 -10.87 -18.83
CA ALA A 292 9.93 -9.65 -19.23
C ALA A 292 9.31 -8.90 -18.03
N PHE A 293 8.79 -9.64 -17.04
CA PHE A 293 8.20 -9.08 -15.82
C PHE A 293 9.25 -8.46 -14.91
N GLN A 294 10.38 -9.14 -14.70
CA GLN A 294 11.52 -8.62 -13.94
C GLN A 294 12.07 -7.32 -14.56
N ASN A 295 12.08 -7.24 -15.89
CA ASN A 295 12.46 -6.05 -16.65
C ASN A 295 11.36 -4.97 -16.74
N ARG A 296 10.28 -5.07 -15.94
CA ARG A 296 9.14 -4.15 -15.89
C ARG A 296 8.36 -3.99 -17.21
N LYS A 297 8.52 -4.91 -18.15
CA LYS A 297 7.77 -4.94 -19.43
C LYS A 297 6.45 -5.68 -19.26
N TYR A 298 5.58 -5.19 -18.38
CA TYR A 298 4.39 -5.90 -17.89
C TYR A 298 3.41 -6.32 -19.00
N SER A 299 3.20 -5.48 -20.03
CA SER A 299 2.36 -5.85 -21.18
C SER A 299 2.93 -7.03 -21.98
N GLN A 300 4.24 -7.11 -22.14
CA GLN A 300 4.90 -8.22 -22.84
C GLN A 300 4.90 -9.48 -21.98
N ALA A 301 5.14 -9.35 -20.66
CA ALA A 301 5.02 -10.43 -19.70
C ALA A 301 3.63 -11.08 -19.72
N ALA A 302 2.57 -10.27 -19.62
CA ALA A 302 1.18 -10.77 -19.69
C ALA A 302 0.90 -11.53 -21.00
N LYS A 303 1.29 -10.98 -22.15
CA LYS A 303 1.10 -11.63 -23.46
C LYS A 303 1.86 -12.95 -23.57
N LYS A 304 3.11 -13.00 -23.12
CA LYS A 304 3.91 -14.24 -23.15
C LYS A 304 3.36 -15.30 -22.19
N ALA A 305 2.94 -14.91 -20.99
CA ALA A 305 2.27 -15.81 -20.05
C ALA A 305 0.99 -16.41 -20.66
N GLN A 306 0.15 -15.59 -21.31
CA GLN A 306 -1.04 -16.07 -22.02
C GLN A 306 -0.74 -17.02 -23.19
N VAL A 307 0.38 -16.82 -23.90
CA VAL A 307 0.81 -17.74 -24.98
C VAL A 307 1.27 -19.08 -24.38
N ALA A 308 2.07 -19.05 -23.32
CA ALA A 308 2.48 -20.25 -22.60
C ALA A 308 1.27 -21.03 -22.07
N ARG A 309 0.29 -20.37 -21.46
CA ARG A 309 -0.96 -21.00 -21.02
C ARG A 309 -1.74 -21.66 -22.16
N ARG A 310 -1.84 -21.00 -23.31
CA ARG A 310 -2.52 -21.58 -24.49
C ARG A 310 -1.81 -22.84 -25.01
N LEU A 311 -0.48 -22.86 -24.96
CA LEU A 311 0.30 -24.06 -25.31
C LEU A 311 0.07 -25.19 -24.31
N LEU A 312 -0.03 -24.88 -23.01
CA LEU A 312 -0.33 -25.87 -21.97
C LEU A 312 -1.73 -26.48 -22.13
N HIS A 313 -2.73 -25.64 -22.40
CA HIS A 313 -4.09 -26.12 -22.66
C HIS A 313 -4.17 -27.01 -23.92
N ARG A 314 -3.34 -26.72 -24.93
CA ARG A 314 -3.24 -27.58 -26.12
C ARG A 314 -2.55 -28.91 -25.82
N SER A 315 -1.56 -28.92 -24.91
CA SER A 315 -0.89 -30.15 -24.50
C SER A 315 -1.81 -31.08 -23.70
N THR A 316 -2.69 -30.55 -22.85
CA THR A 316 -3.66 -31.36 -22.08
C THR A 316 -4.73 -31.97 -22.98
N GLN A 317 -5.26 -31.20 -23.95
CA GLN A 317 -6.22 -31.72 -24.94
C GLN A 317 -5.65 -32.85 -25.80
N ILE A 318 -4.37 -32.77 -26.19
CA ILE A 318 -3.71 -33.84 -26.96
C ILE A 318 -3.47 -35.08 -26.07
N GLY A 319 -3.18 -34.89 -24.78
CA GLY A 319 -3.08 -35.97 -23.79
C GLY A 319 -4.39 -36.72 -23.60
N GLU A 320 -5.51 -36.00 -23.44
CA GLU A 320 -6.86 -36.58 -23.30
C GLU A 320 -7.28 -37.38 -24.54
N ILE A 321 -7.00 -36.87 -25.75
CA ILE A 321 -7.28 -37.59 -27.01
C ILE A 321 -6.43 -38.88 -27.12
N SER A 322 -5.22 -38.89 -26.56
CA SER A 322 -4.36 -40.08 -26.55
C SER A 322 -4.79 -41.16 -25.55
N GLN A 323 -5.52 -40.79 -24.48
CA GLN A 323 -6.03 -41.75 -23.48
C GLN A 323 -7.39 -42.36 -23.87
N GLN A 324 -8.25 -41.67 -24.63
CA GLN A 324 -9.58 -42.20 -25.01
C GLN A 324 -9.62 -42.90 -26.38
N GLY A 325 -8.57 -42.79 -27.20
CA GLY A 325 -8.61 -43.18 -28.61
C GLY A 325 -7.86 -44.45 -29.00
N PHE A 326 -7.10 -45.09 -28.11
CA PHE A 326 -6.23 -46.21 -28.50
C PHE A 326 -6.88 -47.58 -28.29
N ASP A 327 -7.53 -47.85 -27.15
CA ASP A 327 -8.08 -49.19 -26.87
C ASP A 327 -9.33 -49.52 -27.71
N LYS A 328 -10.23 -48.55 -27.90
CA LYS A 328 -11.45 -48.76 -28.71
C LYS A 328 -11.14 -48.93 -30.21
N ARG A 329 -10.15 -48.20 -30.73
CA ARG A 329 -9.74 -48.33 -32.13
C ARG A 329 -8.96 -49.62 -32.41
N LEU A 330 -8.17 -50.11 -31.45
CA LEU A 330 -7.50 -51.41 -31.57
C LEU A 330 -8.50 -52.57 -31.46
N GLU A 331 -9.51 -52.50 -30.59
CA GLU A 331 -10.58 -53.51 -30.53
C GLU A 331 -11.43 -53.51 -31.81
N ASP A 332 -11.82 -52.35 -32.32
CA ASP A 332 -12.57 -52.22 -33.57
C ASP A 332 -11.74 -52.63 -34.80
N GLU A 333 -10.43 -52.32 -34.84
CA GLU A 333 -9.53 -52.76 -35.92
C GLU A 333 -9.20 -54.25 -35.83
N ILE A 334 -9.04 -54.84 -34.63
CA ILE A 334 -8.86 -56.29 -34.47
C ILE A 334 -10.16 -57.02 -34.82
N ALA A 335 -11.32 -56.50 -34.45
CA ALA A 335 -12.62 -57.07 -34.83
C ALA A 335 -12.84 -56.99 -36.35
N ALA A 336 -12.52 -55.85 -36.98
CA ALA A 336 -12.59 -55.67 -38.42
C ALA A 336 -11.62 -56.61 -39.16
N VAL A 337 -10.39 -56.76 -38.69
CA VAL A 337 -9.40 -57.67 -39.29
C VAL A 337 -9.77 -59.14 -39.09
N ARG A 338 -10.36 -59.53 -37.95
CA ARG A 338 -10.89 -60.89 -37.74
C ARG A 338 -12.04 -61.20 -38.68
N HIS A 339 -12.97 -60.26 -38.85
CA HIS A 339 -14.12 -60.42 -39.75
C HIS A 339 -13.71 -60.48 -41.23
N LEU A 340 -12.59 -59.84 -41.58
CA LEU A 340 -12.01 -59.84 -42.93
C LEU A 340 -11.15 -61.08 -43.20
N LEU A 341 -10.59 -61.72 -42.16
CA LEU A 341 -9.91 -63.01 -42.26
C LEU A 341 -10.88 -64.20 -42.28
N GLU A 342 -12.04 -64.09 -41.63
CA GLU A 342 -13.12 -65.08 -41.69
C GLU A 342 -13.86 -65.09 -43.03
N SER A 343 -13.92 -63.95 -43.73
CA SER A 343 -14.51 -63.86 -45.08
C SER A 343 -13.59 -64.29 -46.21
N LEU A 344 -12.33 -64.63 -45.90
CA LEU A 344 -11.31 -65.12 -46.84
C LEU A 344 -11.02 -66.63 -46.68
N ARG A 345 -11.81 -67.34 -45.86
CA ARG A 345 -11.92 -68.81 -45.83
C ARG A 345 -13.28 -69.21 -46.38
#